data_AF-A0A1Y1LL69-F1
#
_entry.id   AF-A0A1Y1LL69-F1
#
_cell.length_a   1.000
_cell.length_b   1.000
_cell.length_c   1.000
_cell.angle_alpha   90.00
_cell.angle_beta   90.00
_cell.angle_gamma   90.00
#
_symmetry.space_group_name_H-M   'P 1'
#
loop_
_entity.id
_entity.type
_entity.pdbx_description
1 polymer ?
#
loop_
_entity_poly.entity_id
_entity_poly.type
_entity_poly.pdbx_seq_one_letter_code
_entity_poly.pdbx_strand_id
1 'polypeptide(L)'
;MIEGIIEIINIIQEKHPQSYIVIPTLLPRGHNPNPLRDRISQVNEILKTKVASLPKVEVVVIDKGFIHVDGTISHHDMYDYLLLTNAGSKKAFEPVHELLVQLLNEGETEKDLTPSE
;
A
#
# COMPACT_ATOMS: atom_id res chain seq x y z
N MET A 1 5.83 -1.83 -16.42
CA MET A 1 5.74 -1.64 -14.95
C MET A 1 4.61 -2.48 -14.38
N ILE A 2 3.36 -2.25 -14.78
CA ILE A 2 2.20 -3.05 -14.33
C ILE A 2 2.40 -4.55 -14.54
N GLU A 3 2.80 -4.97 -15.75
CA GLU A 3 2.96 -6.38 -16.07
C GLU A 3 3.96 -7.07 -15.13
N GLY A 4 5.04 -6.39 -14.76
CA GLY A 4 6.01 -6.92 -13.79
C GLY A 4 5.42 -7.10 -12.39
N ILE A 5 4.54 -6.19 -11.94
CA ILE A 5 3.84 -6.34 -10.65
C ILE A 5 2.89 -7.54 -10.71
N ILE A 6 2.13 -7.68 -11.79
CA ILE A 6 1.22 -8.82 -11.98
C ILE A 6 2.00 -10.14 -12.00
N GLU A 7 3.14 -10.18 -12.68
CA GLU A 7 3.98 -11.37 -12.72
C GLU A 7 4.51 -11.76 -11.33
N ILE A 8 4.91 -10.78 -10.52
CA ILE A 8 5.32 -11.03 -9.12
C ILE A 8 4.16 -11.64 -8.32
N ILE A 9 2.94 -11.11 -8.46
CA ILE A 9 1.74 -11.64 -7.78
C ILE A 9 1.51 -13.10 -8.19
N ASN A 10 1.55 -13.40 -9.49
CA ASN A 10 1.36 -14.75 -10.03
C ASN A 10 2.40 -15.72 -9.45
N ILE A 11 3.68 -15.33 -9.44
CA ILE A 11 4.77 -16.15 -8.90
C ILE A 11 4.58 -16.40 -7.40
N ILE A 12 4.18 -15.38 -6.63
CA ILE A 12 3.91 -15.55 -5.19
C ILE A 12 2.73 -16.49 -4.98
N GLN A 13 1.63 -16.35 -5.72
CA GLN A 13 0.47 -17.24 -5.61
C GLN A 13 0.78 -18.68 -6.02
N GLU A 14 1.61 -18.88 -7.06
CA GLU A 14 2.05 -20.21 -7.47
C GLU A 14 2.88 -20.90 -6.39
N LYS A 15 3.84 -20.18 -5.80
CA LYS A 15 4.77 -20.73 -4.79
C LYS A 15 4.17 -20.81 -3.39
N HIS A 16 3.25 -19.90 -3.08
CA HIS A 16 2.64 -19.74 -1.77
C HIS A 16 1.12 -19.49 -1.89
N PRO A 17 0.34 -20.50 -2.32
CA PRO A 17 -1.09 -20.34 -2.63
C PRO A 17 -1.95 -19.96 -1.42
N GLN A 18 -1.42 -20.10 -0.20
CA GLN A 18 -2.13 -19.73 1.02
C GLN A 18 -1.87 -18.29 1.48
N SER A 19 -0.85 -17.61 0.94
CA SER A 19 -0.46 -16.27 1.35
C SER A 19 -1.49 -15.21 0.93
N TYR A 20 -1.68 -14.22 1.80
CA TYR A 20 -2.36 -12.97 1.45
C TYR A 20 -1.32 -11.95 0.97
N ILE A 21 -1.61 -11.27 -0.13
CA ILE A 21 -0.70 -10.32 -0.77
C ILE A 21 -1.26 -8.92 -0.61
N VAL A 22 -0.54 -8.08 0.14
CA VAL A 22 -0.86 -6.66 0.32
C VAL A 22 0.04 -5.83 -0.57
N ILE A 23 -0.54 -4.96 -1.39
CA ILE A 23 0.18 -4.13 -2.36
C ILE A 23 -0.07 -2.65 -2.06
N PRO A 24 0.90 -1.94 -1.48
CA PRO A 24 0.80 -0.49 -1.35
C PRO A 24 0.81 0.19 -2.73
N THR A 25 0.01 1.24 -2.91
CA THR A 25 0.09 2.09 -4.10
C THR A 25 1.45 2.77 -4.21
N LEU A 26 1.82 3.16 -5.42
CA LEU A 26 3.02 3.96 -5.65
C LEU A 26 2.82 5.39 -5.17
N LEU A 27 3.80 5.91 -4.43
CA LEU A 27 3.81 7.28 -3.93
C LEU A 27 4.16 8.30 -5.03
N PRO A 28 3.64 9.54 -4.96
CA PRO A 28 4.04 10.61 -5.86
C PRO A 28 5.47 11.05 -5.57
N ARG A 29 6.11 11.74 -6.53
CA ARG A 29 7.48 12.24 -6.39
C ARG A 29 7.71 13.57 -7.11
N GLY A 30 8.84 14.21 -6.80
CA GLY A 30 9.24 15.55 -7.24
C GLY A 30 8.49 16.64 -6.45
N HIS A 31 9.09 17.81 -6.28
CA HIS A 31 8.47 18.90 -5.49
C HIS A 31 7.19 19.46 -6.15
N ASN A 32 7.24 19.71 -7.46
CA ASN A 32 6.16 20.30 -8.25
C ASN A 32 5.45 19.25 -9.13
N PRO A 33 4.25 19.55 -9.68
CA PRO A 33 3.61 18.73 -10.70
C PRO A 33 4.58 18.37 -11.83
N ASN A 34 4.60 17.09 -12.22
CA ASN A 34 5.51 16.59 -13.25
C ASN A 34 4.96 15.29 -13.88
N PRO A 35 5.41 14.94 -15.10
CA PRO A 35 4.88 13.78 -15.84
C PRO A 35 5.05 12.43 -15.14
N LEU A 36 6.01 12.30 -14.22
CA LEU A 36 6.18 11.05 -13.48
C LEU A 36 5.03 10.82 -12.49
N ARG A 37 4.47 11.89 -11.91
CA ARG A 37 3.29 11.79 -11.04
C ARG A 37 2.08 11.26 -11.80
N ASP A 38 1.85 11.76 -13.01
CA ASP A 38 0.74 11.30 -13.85
C ASP A 38 0.90 9.82 -14.20
N ARG A 39 2.12 9.42 -14.58
CA ARG A 39 2.45 8.03 -14.87
C ARG A 39 2.25 7.12 -13.64
N ILE A 40 2.67 7.57 -12.47
CA ILE A 40 2.48 6.85 -11.19
C ILE A 40 0.99 6.69 -10.87
N SER A 41 0.20 7.76 -11.02
CA SER A 41 -1.24 7.73 -10.81
C SER A 41 -1.92 6.74 -11.76
N GLN A 42 -1.55 6.75 -13.05
CA GLN A 42 -2.09 5.79 -14.02
C GLN A 42 -1.74 4.35 -13.66
N VAL A 43 -0.51 4.10 -13.18
CA VAL A 43 -0.10 2.78 -12.70
C VAL A 43 -0.97 2.36 -11.51
N ASN A 44 -1.22 3.22 -10.53
CA ASN A 44 -2.07 2.89 -9.39
C ASN A 44 -3.50 2.54 -9.80
N GLU A 45 -4.10 3.26 -10.75
CA GLU A 45 -5.46 3.00 -11.23
C GLU A 45 -5.57 1.68 -12.01
N ILE A 46 -4.60 1.41 -12.89
CA ILE A 46 -4.56 0.15 -13.64
C ILE A 46 -4.34 -1.02 -12.67
N LEU A 47 -3.46 -0.87 -11.69
CA LEU A 47 -3.16 -1.90 -10.70
C LEU A 47 -4.41 -2.30 -9.93
N LYS A 48 -5.14 -1.33 -9.36
CA LYS A 48 -6.41 -1.57 -8.64
C LYS A 48 -7.39 -2.37 -9.49
N THR A 49 -7.55 -1.99 -10.76
CA THR A 49 -8.47 -2.66 -11.68
C THR A 49 -8.04 -4.10 -11.98
N LYS A 50 -6.74 -4.33 -12.22
CA LYS A 50 -6.23 -5.66 -12.61
C LYS A 50 -6.27 -6.67 -11.48
N VAL A 51 -6.09 -6.24 -10.24
CA VAL A 51 -6.01 -7.17 -9.09
C VAL A 51 -7.33 -7.33 -8.34
N ALA A 52 -8.36 -6.53 -8.66
CA ALA A 52 -9.65 -6.55 -7.98
C ALA A 52 -10.35 -7.93 -7.99
N SER A 53 -10.09 -8.76 -9.01
CA SER A 53 -10.66 -10.10 -9.12
C SER A 53 -9.72 -11.21 -8.61
N LEU A 54 -8.51 -10.87 -8.15
CA LEU A 54 -7.55 -11.87 -7.70
C LEU A 54 -7.82 -12.25 -6.24
N PRO A 55 -7.88 -13.55 -5.89
CA PRO A 55 -8.13 -13.97 -4.53
C PRO A 55 -6.95 -13.64 -3.63
N LYS A 56 -7.22 -13.22 -2.39
CA LYS A 56 -6.19 -12.90 -1.38
C LYS A 56 -5.17 -11.86 -1.85
N VAL A 57 -5.59 -10.90 -2.67
CA VAL A 57 -4.76 -9.77 -3.11
C VAL A 57 -5.51 -8.47 -2.80
N GLU A 58 -4.86 -7.55 -2.12
CA GLU A 58 -5.47 -6.27 -1.75
C GLU A 58 -4.52 -5.10 -1.98
N VAL A 59 -5.05 -4.01 -2.56
CA VAL A 59 -4.30 -2.77 -2.79
C VAL A 59 -4.58 -1.79 -1.67
N VAL A 60 -3.54 -1.34 -0.99
CA VAL A 60 -3.64 -0.33 0.09
C VAL A 60 -3.24 1.03 -0.46
N VAL A 61 -4.13 2.02 -0.32
CA VAL A 61 -3.89 3.38 -0.80
C VAL A 61 -3.03 4.13 0.21
N ILE A 62 -1.74 4.29 -0.11
CA ILE A 62 -0.75 4.96 0.76
C ILE A 62 -0.35 6.36 0.27
N ASP A 63 -0.80 6.77 -0.92
CA ASP A 63 -0.41 8.01 -1.59
C ASP A 63 -1.26 9.24 -1.21
N LYS A 64 -2.32 9.04 -0.43
CA LYS A 64 -3.21 10.12 0.00
C LYS A 64 -2.50 11.12 0.93
N GLY A 65 -2.73 12.40 0.66
CA GLY A 65 -2.26 13.50 1.52
C GLY A 65 -0.81 13.92 1.32
N PHE A 66 -0.05 13.33 0.38
CA PHE A 66 1.32 13.77 0.06
C PHE A 66 1.37 14.97 -0.89
N ILE A 67 0.35 15.13 -1.75
CA ILE A 67 0.21 16.29 -2.63
C ILE A 67 -0.72 17.29 -1.93
N HIS A 68 -0.21 18.49 -1.69
CA HIS A 68 -0.97 19.59 -1.10
C HIS A 68 -1.91 20.25 -2.12
N VAL A 69 -2.78 21.15 -1.65
CA VAL A 69 -3.75 21.88 -2.50
C VAL A 69 -3.06 22.72 -3.58
N ASP A 70 -1.84 23.21 -3.31
CA ASP A 70 -1.01 23.94 -4.27
C ASP A 70 -0.24 23.04 -5.26
N GLY A 71 -0.42 21.72 -5.16
CA GLY A 71 0.25 20.73 -5.98
C GLY A 71 1.68 20.39 -5.54
N THR A 72 2.17 20.90 -4.41
CA THR A 72 3.52 20.59 -3.91
C THR A 72 3.57 19.34 -3.04
N ILE A 73 4.76 18.76 -2.86
CA ILE A 73 5.05 17.75 -1.83
C ILE A 73 5.96 18.39 -0.78
N SER A 74 5.59 18.26 0.49
CA SER A 74 6.37 18.79 1.60
C SER A 74 7.68 18.02 1.79
N HIS A 75 8.79 18.75 1.99
CA HIS A 75 10.07 18.14 2.37
C HIS A 75 10.05 17.51 3.78
N HIS A 76 9.07 17.86 4.62
CA HIS A 76 8.84 17.18 5.90
C HIS A 76 8.28 15.77 5.71
N ASP A 77 7.59 15.51 4.60
CA ASP A 77 7.08 14.19 4.24
C ASP A 77 8.11 13.41 3.40
N MET A 78 8.78 14.09 2.45
CA MET A 78 9.83 13.51 1.59
C MET A 78 11.01 14.48 1.44
N TYR A 79 12.14 14.22 2.12
CA TYR A 79 13.23 15.20 2.25
C TYR A 79 13.90 15.60 0.92
N ASP A 80 13.89 14.70 -0.06
CA ASP A 80 14.39 14.92 -1.44
C ASP A 80 13.27 14.80 -2.49
N TYR A 81 12.01 14.84 -2.04
CA TYR A 81 10.80 14.65 -2.85
C TYR A 81 10.71 13.28 -3.52
N LEU A 82 11.39 12.26 -2.98
CA LEU A 82 11.27 10.86 -3.38
C LEU A 82 11.22 9.94 -2.16
N LEU A 83 12.19 10.08 -1.28
CA LEU A 83 12.39 9.25 -0.10
C LEU A 83 11.63 9.84 1.08
N LEU A 84 10.83 9.00 1.74
CA LEU A 84 10.04 9.40 2.90
C LEU A 84 10.96 9.75 4.08
N THR A 85 10.54 10.75 4.85
CA THR A 85 11.03 10.92 6.22
C THR A 85 10.39 9.89 7.15
N ASN A 86 10.76 9.90 8.44
CA ASN A 86 10.06 9.10 9.44
C ASN A 86 8.57 9.49 9.55
N ALA A 87 8.26 10.79 9.47
CA ALA A 87 6.88 11.28 9.51
C ALA A 87 6.10 10.83 8.26
N GLY A 88 6.71 10.97 7.08
CA GLY A 88 6.12 10.50 5.83
C GLY A 88 5.90 8.98 5.83
N SER A 89 6.85 8.21 6.34
CA SER A 89 6.73 6.75 6.46
C SER A 89 5.58 6.34 7.37
N LYS A 90 5.45 6.97 8.55
CA LYS A 90 4.33 6.72 9.46
C LYS A 90 2.99 7.01 8.77
N LYS A 91 2.87 8.17 8.14
CA LYS A 91 1.67 8.60 7.42
C LYS A 91 1.29 7.63 6.28
N ALA A 92 2.26 7.20 5.48
CA ALA A 92 2.01 6.29 4.35
C ALA A 92 1.61 4.88 4.79
N PHE A 93 2.30 4.34 5.80
CA PHE A 93 2.20 2.92 6.14
C PHE A 93 1.29 2.60 7.34
N GLU A 94 0.72 3.60 8.02
CA GLU A 94 -0.36 3.38 9.00
C GLU A 94 -1.50 2.49 8.45
N PRO A 95 -2.11 2.76 7.27
CA PRO A 95 -3.16 1.89 6.73
C PRO A 95 -2.67 0.50 6.35
N VAL A 96 -1.39 0.35 6.01
CA VAL A 96 -0.79 -0.97 5.75
C VAL A 96 -0.66 -1.74 7.05
N HIS A 97 -0.21 -1.10 8.12
CA HIS A 97 -0.13 -1.68 9.45
C HIS A 97 -1.51 -2.13 9.94
N GLU A 98 -2.52 -1.28 9.83
CA GLU A 98 -3.90 -1.62 10.20
C GLU A 98 -4.41 -2.87 9.47
N LEU A 99 -4.23 -2.94 8.14
CA LEU A 99 -4.64 -4.11 7.36
C LEU A 99 -3.86 -5.37 7.75
N LEU A 100 -2.54 -5.27 7.96
CA LEU A 100 -1.74 -6.42 8.36
C LEU A 100 -2.16 -6.95 9.73
N VAL A 101 -2.45 -6.07 10.70
CA VAL A 101 -2.97 -6.48 12.01
C VAL A 101 -4.32 -7.20 11.86
N GLN A 102 -5.23 -6.68 11.03
CA GLN A 102 -6.51 -7.33 10.76
C GLN A 102 -6.28 -8.74 10.17
N LEU A 103 -5.50 -8.85 9.09
CA LEU A 103 -5.25 -10.13 8.40
C LEU A 103 -4.56 -11.17 9.29
N LEU A 104 -3.69 -10.74 10.21
CA LEU A 104 -3.00 -11.64 11.13
C LEU A 104 -3.89 -12.13 12.27
N ASN A 105 -4.87 -11.33 12.67
CA ASN A 105 -5.82 -11.68 13.74
C ASN A 105 -7.05 -12.43 13.22
N GLU A 106 -7.36 -12.34 11.91
CA GLU A 106 -8.41 -13.12 11.27
C GLU A 106 -8.12 -14.64 11.39
N GLY A 107 -8.81 -15.30 12.32
CA GLY A 107 -8.65 -16.73 12.59
C GLY A 107 -8.10 -17.07 13.97
N GLU A 108 -7.76 -16.09 14.81
CA GLU A 108 -7.58 -16.34 16.24
C GLU A 108 -8.92 -16.65 16.89
N THR A 109 -9.06 -17.84 17.49
CA THR A 109 -10.19 -18.15 18.36
C THR A 109 -10.15 -17.21 19.56
N GLU A 110 -11.24 -16.49 19.84
CA GLU A 110 -11.44 -15.77 21.10
C GLU A 110 -11.03 -16.69 22.26
N LYS A 111 -9.98 -16.31 22.98
CA LYS A 111 -9.69 -16.94 24.27
C LYS A 111 -10.77 -16.45 25.22
N ASP A 112 -11.73 -17.31 25.55
CA ASP A 112 -12.68 -17.07 26.64
C ASP A 112 -11.88 -16.73 27.91
N LEU A 113 -11.86 -15.45 28.27
CA LEU A 113 -11.25 -14.94 29.50
C LEU A 113 -12.26 -15.00 30.66
N THR A 114 -13.12 -16.02 30.70
CA THR A 114 -13.89 -16.30 31.91
C THR A 114 -12.96 -16.87 32.98
N PRO A 115 -12.77 -16.21 34.13
CA PRO A 115 -12.03 -16.80 35.23
C PRO A 115 -12.84 -18.02 35.70
N SER A 116 -12.21 -19.19 35.69
CA SER A 116 -12.73 -20.32 36.46
C SER A 116 -12.77 -19.91 37.93
N GLU A 117 -13.92 -20.14 38.56
CA GLU A 117 -14.27 -19.78 39.94
C GLU A 117 -13.21 -20.10 40.99
#